data_AF-A0A918L001-F1
#
_entry.id   AF-A0A918L001-F1
#
_cell.length_a   1.000
_cell.length_b   1.000
_cell.length_c   1.000
_cell.angle_alpha   90.00
_cell.angle_beta   90.00
_cell.angle_gamma   90.00
#
_symmetry.space_group_name_H-M   'P 1'
#
loop_
_entity.id
_entity.type
_entity.pdbx_description
1 polymer ?
#
loop_
_entity_poly.entity_id
_entity_poly.type
_entity_poly.pdbx_seq_one_letter_code
_entity_poly.pdbx_strand_id
1 'polypeptide(L)' 'MATYTVTGRSGGGTSLIQIHIAGIYQDEEVVPELDVIASVKAYVVTLPGVVQAVAQKQELVTTNV' A
#
# COMPACT_ATOMS: atom_id res chain seq x y z
N MET A 1 -6.71 -0.30 13.45
CA MET A 1 -6.55 0.39 12.16
C MET A 1 -5.73 -0.52 11.27
N ALA A 2 -6.17 -0.75 10.03
CA ALA A 2 -5.42 -1.56 9.09
C ALA A 2 -4.19 -0.78 8.61
N THR A 3 -3.04 -1.43 8.57
CA THR A 3 -1.84 -0.85 7.98
C THR A 3 -1.67 -1.44 6.59
N TYR A 4 -1.29 -0.62 5.61
CA TYR A 4 -1.07 -1.07 4.24
C TYR A 4 0.38 -0.86 3.86
N THR A 5 0.95 -1.82 3.14
CA THR A 5 2.29 -1.72 2.55
C THR A 5 2.17 -1.86 1.04
N VAL A 6 2.62 -0.85 0.29
CA VAL A 6 2.70 -0.89 -1.17
C VAL A 6 4.15 -1.05 -1.59
N THR A 7 4.47 -2.16 -2.25
CA THR A 7 5.82 -2.49 -2.70
C THR A 7 5.90 -2.43 -4.22
N GLY A 8 6.73 -1.55 -4.75
CA GLY A 8 7.09 -1.49 -6.16
C GLY A 8 8.30 -2.38 -6.44
N ARG A 9 8.21 -3.24 -7.45
CA ARG A 9 9.24 -4.21 -7.84
C ARG A 9 9.72 -3.97 -9.27
N SER A 10 11.00 -4.24 -9.50
CA SER A 10 11.58 -4.28 -10.83
C SER A 10 11.18 -5.54 -11.59
N GLY A 11 11.47 -5.58 -12.90
CA GLY A 11 11.23 -6.77 -13.74
C GLY A 11 11.98 -8.03 -13.29
N GLY A 12 13.03 -7.89 -12.47
CA GLY A 12 13.75 -9.01 -11.84
C GLY A 12 13.18 -9.46 -10.50
N GLY A 13 12.05 -8.88 -10.05
CA GLY A 13 11.42 -9.20 -8.77
C GLY A 13 12.03 -8.51 -7.55
N THR A 14 13.07 -7.70 -7.73
CA THR A 14 13.71 -6.94 -6.64
C THR A 14 12.80 -5.81 -6.18
N SER A 15 12.65 -5.64 -4.87
CA SER A 15 11.93 -4.49 -4.28
C SER A 15 12.73 -3.20 -4.52
N LEU A 16 12.11 -2.22 -5.19
CA LEU A 16 12.72 -0.92 -5.47
C LEU A 16 12.24 0.16 -4.51
N ILE A 17 10.95 0.12 -4.18
CA ILE A 17 10.31 1.10 -3.30
C ILE A 17 9.28 0.40 -2.42
N GLN A 18 9.18 0.87 -1.18
CA GLN A 18 8.19 0.40 -0.22
C GLN A 18 7.55 1.61 0.45
N ILE A 19 6.23 1.71 0.34
CA ILE A 19 5.43 2.78 0.95
C ILE A 19 4.61 2.16 2.07
N HIS A 20 4.77 2.69 3.27
CA HIS A 20 4.02 2.29 4.45
C HIS A 20 2.91 3.30 4.72
N ILE A 21 1.66 2.83 4.76
CA ILE A 21 0.47 3.63 5.02
C ILE A 21 -0.07 3.17 6.36
N ALA A 22 0.19 3.96 7.40
CA ALA A 22 -0.17 3.64 8.78
C ALA A 22 -1.68 3.79 9.06
N GLY A 23 -2.39 4.52 8.20
CA GLY A 23 -3.84 4.70 8.25
C GLY A 23 -4.27 5.78 7.25
N ILE A 24 -5.55 5.78 6.91
CA ILE A 24 -6.19 6.82 6.11
C ILE A 24 -7.21 7.48 7.03
N TYR A 25 -6.98 8.74 7.38
CA TYR A 25 -7.87 9.49 8.26
C TYR A 25 -8.68 10.49 7.43
N GLN A 26 -10.00 10.45 7.58
CA GLN A 26 -10.95 11.34 6.93
C GLN A 26 -11.97 11.76 7.98
N ASP A 27 -12.25 13.07 8.10
CA ASP A 27 -13.21 13.60 9.07
C ASP A 27 -14.65 13.10 8.81
N GLU A 28 -14.98 12.94 7.53
CA GLU A 28 -16.13 12.20 7.00
C GLU A 28 -15.60 11.31 5.88
N GLU A 29 -16.08 10.06 5.76
CA GLU A 29 -15.58 9.15 4.72
C GLU A 29 -16.01 9.64 3.34
N VAL A 30 -15.09 10.28 2.60
CA VAL A 30 -15.33 10.79 1.25
C VAL A 30 -14.93 9.76 0.20
N VAL A 31 -13.91 8.95 0.49
CA VAL A 31 -13.37 7.93 -0.43
C VAL A 31 -13.08 6.64 0.33
N PRO A 32 -13.45 5.45 -0.21
CA PRO A 32 -13.09 4.18 0.38
C PRO A 32 -11.57 4.02 0.53
N GLU A 33 -11.12 3.44 1.65
CA GLU A 33 -9.68 3.21 1.88
C GLU A 33 -9.03 2.44 0.74
N LEU A 34 -9.71 1.40 0.20
CA LEU A 34 -9.19 0.58 -0.88
C LEU A 34 -8.95 1.36 -2.17
N ASP A 35 -9.75 2.38 -2.45
CA ASP A 35 -9.58 3.23 -3.63
C ASP A 35 -8.34 4.10 -3.48
N VAL A 36 -8.08 4.64 -2.29
CA VAL A 36 -6.83 5.35 -1.98
C VAL A 36 -5.62 4.44 -2.18
N ILE A 37 -5.67 3.21 -1.66
CA ILE A 37 -4.58 2.23 -1.83
C ILE A 37 -4.41 1.85 -3.31
N ALA A 38 -5.49 1.70 -4.06
CA ALA A 38 -5.46 1.42 -5.49
C ALA A 38 -4.80 2.57 -6.27
N SER A 39 -5.10 3.83 -5.93
CA SER A 39 -4.45 5.00 -6.51
C SER A 39 -2.96 5.06 -6.19
N VAL A 40 -2.56 4.79 -4.95
CA VAL A 40 -1.12 4.73 -4.58
C VAL A 40 -0.42 3.62 -5.36
N LYS A 41 -1.03 2.44 -5.47
CA LYS A 41 -0.50 1.33 -6.27
C LYS A 41 -0.34 1.72 -7.74
N ALA A 42 -1.34 2.38 -8.33
CA ALA A 42 -1.30 2.84 -9.72
C ALA A 42 -0.17 3.86 -9.93
N TYR A 43 0.01 4.79 -8.99
CA TYR A 43 1.11 5.75 -9.01
C TYR A 43 2.48 5.05 -8.92
N VAL A 44 2.64 4.05 -8.04
CA VAL A 44 3.92 3.33 -7.92
C VAL A 44 4.32 2.62 -9.21
N VAL A 45 3.35 2.15 -10.01
CA VAL A 45 3.61 1.53 -11.32
C VAL A 45 4.11 2.54 -12.36
N THR A 46 3.84 3.84 -12.21
CA THR A 46 4.36 4.86 -13.15
C THR A 46 5.81 5.26 -12.86
N LEU A 47 6.37 4.83 -11.74
CA LEU A 47 7.75 5.15 -11.37
C LEU A 47 8.76 4.42 -12.26
N PRO A 48 9.83 5.10 -12.71
CA PRO A 48 10.86 4.48 -13.53
C PRO A 48 11.47 3.23 -12.88
N GLY A 49 11.57 2.16 -13.66
CA GLY A 49 12.13 0.88 -13.20
C GLY A 49 11.15 -0.02 -12.43
N VAL A 50 9.98 0.48 -12.04
CA VAL A 50 8.92 -0.35 -11.46
C VAL A 50 8.14 -1.03 -12.58
N VAL A 51 8.04 -2.36 -12.51
CA VAL A 51 7.28 -3.18 -13.47
C VAL A 51 5.99 -3.70 -12.82
N GLN A 52 6.00 -3.87 -11.50
CA GLN A 52 4.84 -4.35 -10.74
C GLN A 52 4.76 -3.64 -9.40
N ALA A 53 3.55 -3.30 -8.97
CA ALA A 53 3.29 -2.88 -7.59
C ALA A 53 2.35 -3.90 -6.91
N VAL A 54 2.63 -4.22 -5.65
CA VAL A 54 1.83 -5.11 -4.81
C VAL A 54 1.43 -4.38 -3.54
N ALA A 55 0.15 -4.38 -3.19
CA ALA A 55 -0.35 -3.84 -1.93
C ALA A 55 -0.70 -5.00 -0.99
N GLN A 56 -0.26 -4.91 0.27
CA GLN A 56 -0.54 -5.89 1.32
C GLN A 56 -1.19 -5.18 2.51
N LYS A 57 -2.30 -5.75 2.99
CA LYS A 57 -2.94 -5.33 4.24
C LYS A 57 -2.31 -6.11 5.39
N GLN A 58 -1.84 -5.40 6.40
CA GLN A 58 -1.33 -5.94 7.65
C GLN A 58 -2.35 -5.59 8.74
N GLU A 59 -2.96 -6.62 9.29
CA GLU A 59 -3.86 -6.52 10.44
C GLU A 59 -3.05 -6.81 11.70
N LEU A 60 -2.99 -5.84 12.61
CA LEU A 60 -2.40 -6.06 13.92
C LEU A 60 -3.35 -6.95 14.72
N VAL A 61 -3.01 -8.23 14.83
CA VAL A 61 -3.71 -9.17 15.71
C VAL A 61 -3.07 -9.08 17.09
N THR A 62 -3.71 -8.36 18.02
CA THR A 62 -3.32 -8.38 19.43
C THR A 62 -3.86 -9.68 20.05
N THR A 63 -3.02 -10.70 20.16
CA THR A 63 -3.35 -11.88 20.98
C THR A 63 -3.09 -11.52 22.44
N ASN A 64 -4.16 -11.24 23.19
CA ASN A 64 -4.10 -11.23 24.65
C ASN A 64 -3.97 -12.69 25.12
N VAL A 65 -2.80 -13.06 25.64
CA VAL A 65 -2.60 -14.31 26.38
C VAL A 65 -2.88 -14.12 27.86
#